data_AF-F7NU87-F1
#
_entry.id   AF-F7NU87-F1
#
_cell.length_a   1.000
_cell.length_b   1.000
_cell.length_c   1.000
_cell.angle_alpha   90.00
_cell.angle_beta   90.00
_cell.angle_gamma   90.00
#
_symmetry.space_group_name_H-M   'P 1'
#
loop_
_entity.id
_entity.type
_entity.pdbx_description
1 polymer ?
#
loop_
_entity_poly.entity_id
_entity_poly.type
_entity_poly.pdbx_seq_one_letter_code
_entity_poly.pdbx_strand_id
1 'polypeptide(L)'
;MVIWLSHSFLTLRTLTTCERSTMWTDESYRQELVSILQQRKLQPLFQPVLDFNTGHIQGYEALIRGPSDSPLHSPLVLFKVAHQCQLLPELEMLCRELSIAAFSAAAVQGDLYLNVNPLLLLSNDHPSGLTLALLKKYQLDPSRVVIELSEQYQVDDSSVLINAVHHYRELGFRIAIDDLGSGFSGLKLWSELKPDLIKIDRYFISQVHADPTKKEFVRSIIALAKSTGSAVVAEGIETREELLLCQELGADYGQGYLLGRPNAVMSSVVTGSYQLNPNQGSAPPNSTEQVGALLLTVPAVASITTVAQLFDIFSKNPQWSSLAVVEDEQPVGIIQKSVLFELFSSPYGRALYEKKTVKALMDQDAVIVDEYCSLDQLSQQVTDQDDEGSWYFIVTREQKYLGLGSVRALLKRITESKLQNARYANPLTLLPGNVPIYREIDGLLQRRKSFHIAYFDLNDFKPYNDSYGYSKGDLVIQLVAELLTSIAGADGHFVGHVGGDDFVVIFTSDNWQLLCQQVLNEFAERVLFYYESAHVQAGGIRSQNRSGEQVFYPLLSLAVGVVSPDPRLCVCHHDVAALASDAKTQAKKPQGNFLFISRRRGPGQNVLVN
;
A
#
# COMPACT_ATOMS: atom_id res chain seq x y z
N MET A 1 5.14 -4.67 21.83
CA MET A 1 3.94 -5.51 21.74
C MET A 1 2.76 -4.69 21.27
N VAL A 2 2.63 -4.59 19.94
CA VAL A 2 1.38 -4.61 19.18
C VAL A 2 1.84 -4.88 17.73
N ILE A 3 1.87 -6.15 17.29
CA ILE A 3 1.63 -6.45 15.87
C ILE A 3 0.25 -7.07 15.85
N TRP A 4 -0.77 -6.22 15.78
CA TRP A 4 -2.15 -6.53 15.36
C TRP A 4 -2.88 -5.19 15.24
N LEU A 5 -2.53 -4.39 14.23
CA LEU A 5 -3.34 -3.25 13.81
C LEU A 5 -3.41 -3.17 12.28
N SER A 6 -4.35 -3.93 11.71
CA SER A 6 -5.14 -3.44 10.58
C SER A 6 -6.43 -2.81 11.14
N HIS A 7 -6.48 -1.48 11.12
CA HIS A 7 -7.67 -0.60 11.06
C HIS A 7 -8.99 -1.07 11.71
N SER A 8 -9.33 -0.50 12.87
CA SER A 8 -10.72 -0.11 13.25
C SER A 8 -10.74 0.68 14.56
N PHE A 9 -10.80 2.02 14.49
CA PHE A 9 -11.20 2.87 15.61
C PHE A 9 -12.08 4.02 15.09
N LEU A 10 -13.41 3.87 15.18
CA LEU A 10 -14.37 4.78 15.84
C LEU A 10 -15.80 4.44 15.38
N THR A 11 -16.56 3.67 16.17
CA THR A 11 -17.97 3.97 16.51
C THR A 11 -18.45 3.04 17.63
N LEU A 12 -18.48 3.57 18.86
CA LEU A 12 -19.21 2.98 19.98
C LEU A 12 -20.69 3.33 19.83
N ARG A 13 -21.54 2.37 19.48
CA ARG A 13 -22.96 2.36 19.85
C ARG A 13 -23.43 0.94 20.17
N THR A 14 -23.61 0.72 21.48
CA THR A 14 -24.61 -0.16 22.12
C THR A 14 -24.97 -1.47 21.42
N LEU A 15 -24.37 -2.57 21.89
CA LEU A 15 -24.94 -3.90 21.74
C LEU A 15 -25.55 -4.34 23.08
N THR A 16 -26.88 -4.37 23.11
CA THR A 16 -27.68 -5.07 24.11
C THR A 16 -27.78 -6.55 23.75
N THR A 17 -27.31 -7.40 24.67
CA THR A 17 -27.78 -8.77 24.98
C THR A 17 -27.95 -9.78 23.83
N CYS A 18 -27.05 -10.77 23.75
CA CYS A 18 -27.32 -12.14 24.24
C CYS A 18 -26.13 -13.07 23.93
N GLU A 19 -25.23 -13.24 24.91
CA GLU A 19 -24.52 -14.50 25.18
C GLU A 19 -23.89 -14.37 26.57
N ARG A 20 -24.29 -15.23 27.52
CA ARG A 20 -23.76 -15.24 28.89
C ARG A 20 -22.33 -15.81 28.86
N SER A 21 -21.35 -14.94 28.61
CA SER A 21 -19.95 -15.15 28.99
C SER A 21 -19.55 -14.05 29.96
N THR A 22 -19.12 -14.45 31.16
CA THR A 22 -18.56 -13.64 32.26
C THR A 22 -18.06 -12.26 31.82
N MET A 23 -18.82 -11.19 32.14
CA MET A 23 -18.35 -9.82 31.95
C MET A 23 -17.30 -9.52 33.02
N TRP A 24 -16.04 -9.47 32.60
CA TRP A 24 -14.91 -9.06 33.44
C TRP A 24 -14.99 -7.55 33.72
N THR A 25 -14.88 -7.16 34.99
CA THR A 25 -14.74 -5.75 35.40
C THR A 25 -13.28 -5.31 35.30
N ASP A 26 -13.01 -4.00 35.27
CA ASP A 26 -11.63 -3.47 35.27
C ASP A 26 -10.79 -4.00 36.45
N GLU A 27 -11.41 -4.19 37.62
CA GLU A 27 -10.77 -4.79 38.79
C GLU A 27 -10.49 -6.30 38.59
N SER A 28 -11.40 -7.03 37.94
CA SER A 28 -11.20 -8.44 37.59
C SER A 28 -10.04 -8.63 36.61
N TYR A 29 -9.90 -7.73 35.63
CA TYR A 29 -8.79 -7.72 34.68
C TYR A 29 -7.45 -7.44 35.38
N ARG A 30 -7.42 -6.49 36.31
CA ARG A 30 -6.22 -6.19 37.09
C ARG A 30 -5.77 -7.37 37.95
N GLN A 31 -6.70 -8.03 38.64
CA GLN A 31 -6.40 -9.20 39.48
C GLN A 31 -5.85 -10.36 38.65
N GLU A 32 -6.44 -10.62 37.49
CA GLU A 32 -5.96 -11.64 36.54
C GLU A 32 -4.56 -11.31 36.02
N LEU A 33 -4.31 -10.05 35.64
CA LEU A 33 -2.97 -9.62 35.22
C LEU A 33 -1.93 -9.83 36.32
N VAL A 34 -2.23 -9.41 37.55
CA VAL A 34 -1.32 -9.61 38.71
C VAL A 34 -1.06 -11.10 38.94
N SER A 35 -2.09 -11.94 38.84
CA SER A 35 -1.98 -13.40 38.93
C SER A 35 -1.06 -13.96 37.84
N ILE A 36 -1.24 -13.55 36.58
CA ILE A 36 -0.40 -13.95 35.44
C ILE A 36 1.06 -13.56 35.67
N LEU A 37 1.33 -12.35 36.17
CA LEU A 37 2.69 -11.87 36.45
C LEU A 37 3.34 -12.65 37.60
N GLN A 38 2.65 -12.82 38.73
CA GLN A 38 3.16 -13.52 39.90
C GLN A 38 3.40 -15.01 39.64
N GLN A 39 2.48 -15.65 38.92
CA GLN A 39 2.54 -17.07 38.58
C GLN A 39 3.32 -17.33 37.29
N ARG A 40 3.81 -16.27 36.61
CA ARG A 40 4.58 -16.33 35.37
C ARG A 40 3.89 -17.10 34.25
N LYS A 41 2.57 -16.97 34.11
CA LYS A 41 1.72 -17.72 33.16
C LYS A 41 1.70 -17.16 31.74
N LEU A 42 2.78 -16.53 31.31
CA LEU A 42 2.93 -16.08 29.93
C LEU A 42 3.62 -17.18 29.12
N GLN A 43 3.21 -17.33 27.87
CA GLN A 43 3.78 -18.31 26.95
C GLN A 43 4.42 -17.60 25.77
N PRO A 44 5.76 -17.68 25.59
CA PRO A 44 6.39 -17.24 24.36
C PRO A 44 6.12 -18.27 23.25
N LEU A 45 5.66 -17.78 22.10
CA LEU A 45 5.63 -18.51 20.84
C LEU A 45 6.70 -17.93 19.92
N PHE A 46 7.20 -18.73 18.99
CA PHE A 46 8.29 -18.35 18.10
C PHE A 46 7.86 -18.53 16.66
N GLN A 47 7.96 -17.47 15.86
CA GLN A 47 7.68 -17.54 14.42
C GLN A 47 8.99 -17.48 13.64
N PRO A 48 9.23 -18.41 12.70
CA PRO A 48 10.48 -18.43 11.96
C PRO A 48 10.56 -17.28 10.94
N VAL A 49 11.77 -16.74 10.80
CA VAL A 49 12.19 -15.79 9.77
C VAL A 49 13.14 -16.51 8.83
N LEU A 50 12.75 -16.70 7.59
CA LEU A 50 13.47 -17.46 6.58
C LEU A 50 14.41 -16.56 5.79
N ASP A 51 15.66 -16.98 5.57
CA ASP A 51 16.57 -16.39 4.59
C ASP A 51 16.26 -16.93 3.20
N PHE A 52 15.95 -16.03 2.27
CA PHE A 52 15.58 -16.38 0.91
C PHE A 52 16.75 -16.86 0.05
N ASN A 53 17.97 -16.43 0.36
CA ASN A 53 19.17 -16.85 -0.37
C ASN A 53 19.60 -18.26 0.02
N THR A 54 19.59 -18.56 1.32
CA THR A 54 20.06 -19.85 1.84
C THR A 54 18.96 -20.89 2.01
N GLY A 55 17.70 -20.44 2.11
CA GLY A 55 16.56 -21.30 2.44
C GLY A 55 16.58 -21.80 3.89
N HIS A 56 17.43 -21.23 4.75
CA HIS A 56 17.55 -21.57 6.15
C HIS A 56 16.85 -20.55 7.05
N ILE A 57 16.43 -20.99 8.23
CA ILE A 57 15.83 -20.08 9.21
C ILE A 57 16.93 -19.19 9.78
N GLN A 58 16.85 -17.89 9.47
CA GLN A 58 17.75 -16.86 9.99
C GLN A 58 17.52 -16.62 11.47
N GLY A 59 16.28 -16.75 11.95
CA GLY A 59 15.95 -16.54 13.34
C GLY A 59 14.46 -16.69 13.63
N TYR A 60 14.05 -16.28 14.82
CA TYR A 60 12.69 -16.44 15.30
C TYR A 60 12.21 -15.19 16.04
N GLU A 61 11.01 -14.73 15.69
CA GLU A 61 10.32 -13.67 16.42
C GLU A 61 9.55 -14.23 17.61
N ALA A 62 9.82 -13.65 18.77
CA ALA A 62 9.16 -14.05 20.01
C ALA A 62 7.85 -13.29 20.21
N LEU A 63 6.74 -14.03 20.14
CA LEU A 63 5.38 -13.54 20.24
C LEU A 63 4.74 -14.08 21.52
N ILE A 64 4.59 -13.23 22.53
CA ILE A 64 4.02 -13.64 23.82
C ILE A 64 2.51 -13.88 23.71
N ARG A 65 1.97 -14.80 24.50
CA ARG A 65 0.54 -15.00 24.73
C ARG A 65 0.27 -15.10 26.23
N GLY A 66 -0.89 -14.60 26.66
CA GLY A 66 -1.41 -14.93 27.99
C GLY A 66 -1.97 -16.36 28.04
N PRO A 67 -2.47 -16.81 29.20
CA PRO A 67 -3.09 -18.12 29.34
C PRO A 67 -4.26 -18.30 28.37
N SER A 68 -4.39 -19.47 27.72
CA SER A 68 -5.43 -19.72 26.71
C SER A 68 -6.86 -19.71 27.27
N ASP A 69 -7.00 -19.93 28.57
CA ASP A 69 -8.25 -19.90 29.34
C ASP A 69 -8.54 -18.52 29.97
N SER A 70 -7.70 -17.52 29.70
CA SER A 70 -7.83 -16.16 30.23
C SER A 70 -8.31 -15.18 29.16
N PRO A 71 -9.13 -14.17 29.48
CA PRO A 71 -9.44 -13.09 28.54
C PRO A 71 -8.20 -12.27 28.16
N LEU A 72 -7.11 -12.41 28.92
CA LEU A 72 -5.81 -11.82 28.65
C LEU A 72 -4.92 -12.72 27.77
N HIS A 73 -5.46 -13.76 27.12
CA HIS A 73 -4.73 -14.57 26.13
C HIS A 73 -4.18 -13.70 24.99
N SER A 74 -5.04 -12.83 24.46
CA SER A 74 -4.71 -11.95 23.35
C SER A 74 -3.69 -10.89 23.77
N PRO A 75 -2.58 -10.74 23.03
CA PRO A 75 -1.59 -9.72 23.32
C PRO A 75 -2.16 -8.31 23.40
N LEU A 76 -3.06 -7.97 22.48
CA LEU A 76 -3.67 -6.65 22.41
C LEU A 76 -4.38 -6.30 23.72
N VAL A 77 -5.17 -7.23 24.25
CA VAL A 77 -5.92 -7.05 25.49
C VAL A 77 -4.96 -7.03 26.69
N LEU A 78 -3.99 -7.96 26.72
CA LEU A 78 -3.00 -8.07 27.78
C LEU A 78 -2.21 -6.77 27.99
N PHE A 79 -1.68 -6.17 26.92
CA PHE A 79 -0.90 -4.93 27.04
C PHE A 79 -1.75 -3.70 27.28
N LYS A 80 -2.97 -3.64 26.72
CA LYS A 80 -3.93 -2.58 27.03
C LYS A 80 -4.24 -2.55 28.52
N VAL A 81 -4.57 -3.70 29.11
CA VAL A 81 -4.87 -3.82 30.54
C VAL A 81 -3.63 -3.49 31.38
N ALA A 82 -2.45 -3.96 31.00
CA ALA A 82 -1.21 -3.64 31.72
C ALA A 82 -0.88 -2.15 31.72
N HIS A 83 -1.09 -1.46 30.59
CA HIS A 83 -0.94 -0.01 30.51
C HIS A 83 -1.94 0.71 31.42
N GLN A 84 -3.23 0.32 31.38
CA GLN A 84 -4.27 0.88 32.25
C GLN A 84 -3.99 0.65 33.74
N CYS A 85 -3.40 -0.49 34.09
CA CYS A 85 -3.05 -0.84 35.47
C CYS A 85 -1.68 -0.33 35.92
N GLN A 86 -0.93 0.36 35.05
CA GLN A 86 0.45 0.81 35.30
C GLN A 86 1.43 -0.34 35.62
N LEU A 87 1.20 -1.52 35.05
CA LEU A 87 2.03 -2.73 35.20
C LEU A 87 2.74 -3.13 33.90
N LEU A 88 2.85 -2.17 32.97
CA LEU A 88 3.49 -2.39 31.67
C LEU A 88 4.99 -2.72 31.78
N PRO A 89 5.81 -2.03 32.61
CA PRO A 89 7.23 -2.38 32.77
C PRO A 89 7.44 -3.81 33.28
N GLU A 90 6.66 -4.24 34.27
CA GLU A 90 6.74 -5.58 34.86
C GLU A 90 6.36 -6.65 33.84
N LEU A 91 5.30 -6.39 33.06
CA LEU A 91 4.87 -7.28 32.00
C LEU A 91 5.94 -7.41 30.91
N GLU A 92 6.49 -6.30 30.42
CA GLU A 92 7.54 -6.34 29.39
C GLU A 92 8.79 -7.09 29.86
N MET A 93 9.23 -6.83 31.09
CA MET A 93 10.38 -7.51 31.66
C MET A 93 10.16 -9.02 31.75
N LEU A 94 8.96 -9.46 32.16
CA LEU A 94 8.62 -10.87 32.20
C LEU A 94 8.56 -11.48 30.78
N CYS A 95 7.97 -10.78 29.81
CA CYS A 95 7.95 -11.20 28.40
C CYS A 95 9.37 -11.43 27.88
N ARG A 96 10.28 -10.47 28.08
CA ARG A 96 11.67 -10.57 27.65
C ARG A 96 12.39 -11.74 28.32
N GLU A 97 12.24 -11.87 29.64
CA GLU A 97 12.86 -12.98 30.38
C GLU A 97 12.41 -14.34 29.85
N LEU A 98 11.10 -14.55 29.69
CA LEU A 98 10.57 -15.83 29.24
C LEU A 98 10.95 -16.14 27.78
N SER A 99 10.93 -15.15 26.90
CA SER A 99 11.36 -15.31 25.51
C SER A 99 12.85 -15.67 25.40
N ILE A 100 13.73 -14.95 26.11
CA ILE A 100 15.17 -15.23 26.15
C ILE A 100 15.44 -16.63 26.74
N ALA A 101 14.76 -16.96 27.85
CA ALA A 101 14.92 -18.26 28.50
C ALA A 101 14.51 -19.42 27.58
N ALA A 102 13.34 -19.31 26.94
CA ALA A 102 12.83 -20.35 26.04
C ALA A 102 13.68 -20.48 24.77
N PHE A 103 14.12 -19.36 24.18
CA PHE A 103 15.02 -19.37 23.02
C PHE A 103 16.38 -20.02 23.34
N SER A 104 17.00 -19.61 24.45
CA SER A 104 18.28 -20.19 24.89
C SER A 104 18.16 -21.68 25.19
N ALA A 105 17.09 -22.10 25.89
CA ALA A 105 16.85 -23.51 26.22
C ALA A 105 16.63 -24.40 24.98
N ALA A 106 16.08 -23.86 23.90
CA ALA A 106 15.89 -24.60 22.66
C ALA A 106 17.21 -24.85 21.90
N ALA A 107 18.27 -24.09 22.20
CA ALA A 107 19.60 -24.22 21.59
C ALA A 107 19.59 -24.23 20.05
N VAL A 108 18.64 -23.53 19.43
CA VAL A 108 18.52 -23.41 17.98
C VAL A 108 19.57 -22.44 17.44
N GLN A 109 19.87 -22.56 16.14
CA GLN A 109 20.68 -21.58 15.41
C GLN A 109 19.84 -20.35 15.03
N GLY A 110 20.51 -19.26 14.66
CA GLY A 110 19.87 -18.02 14.21
C GLY A 110 19.63 -17.00 15.33
N ASP A 111 18.82 -15.99 15.04
CA ASP A 111 18.62 -14.83 15.89
C ASP A 111 17.29 -14.87 16.63
N LEU A 112 17.24 -14.19 17.77
CA LEU A 112 16.02 -13.93 18.53
C LEU A 112 15.56 -12.49 18.26
N TYR A 113 14.37 -12.34 17.67
CA TYR A 113 13.76 -11.03 17.47
C TYR A 113 12.84 -10.72 18.65
N LEU A 114 13.08 -9.57 19.29
CA LEU A 114 12.36 -9.10 20.47
C LEU A 114 11.74 -7.72 20.21
N ASN A 115 10.42 -7.69 20.25
CA ASN A 115 9.64 -6.46 20.32
C ASN A 115 9.95 -5.68 21.62
N VAL A 116 10.35 -4.40 21.50
CA VAL A 116 10.65 -3.52 22.64
C VAL A 116 9.93 -2.19 22.51
N ASN A 117 9.27 -1.74 23.58
CA ASN A 117 8.73 -0.39 23.64
C ASN A 117 9.86 0.63 23.89
N PRO A 118 10.06 1.61 23.00
CA PRO A 118 11.11 2.60 23.16
C PRO A 118 10.93 3.49 24.40
N LEU A 119 9.70 3.75 24.85
CA LEU A 119 9.42 4.63 25.99
C LEU A 119 9.95 4.08 27.32
N LEU A 120 10.02 2.75 27.46
CA LEU A 120 10.61 2.10 28.63
C LEU A 120 12.14 2.19 28.63
N LEU A 121 12.75 2.60 27.51
CA LEU A 121 14.18 2.89 27.45
C LEU A 121 14.50 4.27 28.04
N LEU A 122 13.48 5.13 28.22
CA LEU A 122 13.63 6.54 28.58
C LEU A 122 13.33 6.81 30.06
N SER A 123 12.74 5.85 30.78
CA SER A 123 12.45 6.00 32.20
C SER A 123 13.74 5.91 33.02
N ASN A 124 14.01 6.94 33.83
CA ASN A 124 15.14 7.00 34.79
C ASN A 124 15.22 5.79 35.75
N ASP A 125 14.10 5.09 35.95
CA ASP A 125 13.98 3.90 36.82
C ASP A 125 14.25 2.57 36.11
N HIS A 126 14.55 2.57 34.80
CA HIS A 126 14.99 1.36 34.10
C HIS A 126 16.52 1.33 34.08
N PRO A 127 17.20 0.55 34.95
CA PRO A 127 18.64 0.48 34.94
C PRO A 127 19.12 -0.05 33.59
N SER A 128 19.96 0.75 32.91
CA SER A 128 20.70 0.34 31.73
C SER A 128 21.38 -1.01 31.99
N GLY A 129 21.02 -2.03 31.20
CA GLY A 129 21.62 -3.36 31.29
C GLY A 129 20.77 -4.49 31.85
N LEU A 130 19.48 -4.30 32.17
CA LEU A 130 18.60 -5.43 32.58
C LEU A 130 18.48 -6.51 31.51
N THR A 131 18.25 -6.14 30.25
CA THR A 131 18.23 -7.09 29.14
C THR A 131 19.57 -7.84 29.04
N LEU A 132 20.70 -7.13 29.20
CA LEU A 132 22.02 -7.74 29.19
C LEU A 132 22.22 -8.71 30.38
N ALA A 133 21.69 -8.38 31.55
CA ALA A 133 21.73 -9.26 32.72
C ALA A 133 20.92 -10.54 32.49
N LEU A 134 19.76 -10.44 31.83
CA LEU A 134 18.97 -11.60 31.39
C LEU A 134 19.75 -12.46 30.38
N LEU A 135 20.35 -11.83 29.37
CA LEU A 135 21.18 -12.53 28.38
C LEU A 135 22.36 -13.26 29.03
N LYS A 136 23.06 -12.63 29.97
CA LYS A 136 24.13 -13.26 30.76
C LYS A 136 23.60 -14.43 31.59
N LYS A 137 22.46 -14.28 32.26
CA LYS A 137 21.81 -15.34 33.06
C LYS A 137 21.52 -16.58 32.22
N TYR A 138 21.00 -16.39 31.00
CA TYR A 138 20.66 -17.48 30.09
C TYR A 138 21.72 -17.78 29.03
N GLN A 139 22.93 -17.24 29.16
CA GLN A 139 24.08 -17.49 28.29
C GLN A 139 23.79 -17.27 26.78
N LEU A 140 23.00 -16.24 26.46
CA LEU A 140 22.72 -15.84 25.08
C LEU A 140 23.61 -14.66 24.69
N ASP A 141 24.28 -14.76 23.54
CA ASP A 141 25.11 -13.68 23.01
C ASP A 141 24.23 -12.51 22.53
N PRO A 142 24.51 -11.25 22.93
CA PRO A 142 23.75 -10.08 22.50
C PRO A 142 23.66 -9.91 20.97
N SER A 143 24.68 -10.33 20.22
CA SER A 143 24.71 -10.24 18.74
C SER A 143 23.65 -11.12 18.06
N ARG A 144 23.16 -12.14 18.78
CA ARG A 144 22.06 -13.02 18.37
C ARG A 144 20.69 -12.46 18.71
N VAL A 145 20.59 -11.22 19.17
CA VAL A 145 19.33 -10.58 19.51
C VAL A 145 19.09 -9.35 18.64
N VAL A 146 17.95 -9.34 17.98
CA VAL A 146 17.45 -8.22 17.17
C VAL A 146 16.34 -7.54 17.96
N ILE A 147 16.49 -6.24 18.20
CA ILE A 147 15.49 -5.42 18.88
C ILE A 147 14.59 -4.76 17.84
N GLU A 148 13.30 -5.05 17.90
CA GLU A 148 12.28 -4.49 17.00
C GLU A 148 11.62 -3.28 17.64
N LEU A 149 11.64 -2.17 16.90
CA LEU A 149 11.03 -0.90 17.27
C LEU A 149 9.87 -0.62 16.31
N SER A 150 8.65 -0.53 16.85
CA SER A 150 7.46 -0.18 16.06
C SER A 150 7.42 1.32 15.73
N GLU A 151 7.04 1.65 14.50
CA GLU A 151 6.87 3.04 14.02
C GLU A 151 5.71 3.80 14.68
N GLN A 152 4.80 3.09 15.36
CA GLN A 152 3.60 3.68 15.98
C GLN A 152 3.92 4.53 17.21
N TYR A 153 5.12 4.39 17.78
CA TYR A 153 5.57 5.20 18.90
C TYR A 153 6.08 6.56 18.40
N GLN A 154 5.24 7.59 18.52
CA GLN A 154 5.65 8.97 18.32
C GLN A 154 6.49 9.42 19.52
N VAL A 155 7.80 9.56 19.30
CA VAL A 155 8.70 10.19 20.27
C VAL A 155 8.82 11.66 19.90
N ASP A 156 8.41 12.56 20.81
CA ASP A 156 8.46 14.01 20.59
C ASP A 156 9.89 14.52 20.40
N ASP A 157 10.88 13.85 21.01
CA ASP A 157 12.30 14.13 20.89
C ASP A 157 13.07 12.96 20.24
N SER A 158 13.35 13.09 18.95
CA SER A 158 14.16 12.14 18.16
C SER A 158 15.52 11.84 18.81
N SER A 159 16.13 12.79 19.52
CA SER A 159 17.49 12.63 20.09
C SER A 159 17.54 11.56 21.18
N VAL A 160 16.47 11.46 21.96
CA VAL A 160 16.35 10.55 23.09
C VAL A 160 16.22 9.10 22.59
N LEU A 161 15.44 8.89 21.53
CA LEU A 161 15.32 7.60 20.87
C LEU A 161 16.63 7.16 20.20
N ILE A 162 17.29 8.06 19.48
CA ILE A 162 18.59 7.81 18.83
C ILE A 162 19.63 7.37 19.88
N ASN A 163 19.70 8.05 21.02
CA ASN A 163 20.61 7.70 22.11
C ASN A 163 20.33 6.30 22.69
N ALA A 164 19.05 5.96 22.89
CA ALA A 164 18.67 4.64 23.34
C ALA A 164 19.12 3.56 22.34
N VAL A 165 18.86 3.77 21.05
CA VAL A 165 19.27 2.84 19.98
C VAL A 165 20.79 2.67 19.90
N HIS A 166 21.55 3.77 20.01
CA HIS A 166 23.01 3.70 20.10
C HIS A 166 23.48 2.88 21.30
N HIS A 167 22.87 3.06 22.47
CA HIS A 167 23.20 2.28 23.64
C HIS A 167 22.96 0.77 23.43
N TYR A 168 21.85 0.37 22.79
CA TYR A 168 21.62 -1.05 22.45
C TYR A 168 22.66 -1.59 21.47
N ARG A 169 23.10 -0.80 20.49
CA ARG A 169 24.18 -1.21 19.59
C ARG A 169 25.51 -1.39 20.30
N GLU A 170 25.85 -0.51 21.24
CA GLU A 170 27.06 -0.64 22.07
C GLU A 170 27.05 -1.92 22.92
N LEU A 171 25.85 -2.37 23.32
CA LEU A 171 25.66 -3.64 24.03
C LEU A 171 25.72 -4.87 23.11
N GLY A 172 25.80 -4.68 21.79
CA GLY A 172 25.95 -5.73 20.78
C GLY A 172 24.64 -6.15 20.08
N PHE A 173 23.50 -5.51 20.39
CA PHE A 173 22.23 -5.81 19.74
C PHE A 173 22.17 -5.26 18.31
N ARG A 174 21.44 -5.95 17.43
CA ARG A 174 20.99 -5.40 16.14
C ARG A 174 19.63 -4.75 16.26
N ILE A 175 19.34 -3.81 15.37
CA ILE A 175 18.12 -2.99 15.44
C ILE A 175 17.28 -3.21 14.18
N ALA A 176 16.00 -3.47 14.38
CA ALA A 176 15.00 -3.57 13.33
C ALA A 176 13.92 -2.49 13.51
N ILE A 177 13.45 -1.93 12.40
CA ILE A 177 12.20 -1.15 12.37
C ILE A 177 11.08 -2.07 11.91
N ASP A 178 9.99 -2.06 12.67
CA ASP A 178 8.82 -2.90 12.48
C ASP A 178 7.64 -2.11 11.87
N ASP A 179 6.73 -2.82 11.19
CA ASP A 179 5.53 -2.30 10.52
C ASP A 179 5.77 -1.15 9.51
N LEU A 180 6.89 -1.13 8.77
CA LEU A 180 7.23 0.01 7.91
C LEU A 180 6.15 0.27 6.84
N GLY A 181 5.56 1.47 6.90
CA GLY A 181 4.60 1.98 5.91
C GLY A 181 3.13 1.96 6.35
N SER A 182 2.84 1.52 7.58
CA SER A 182 1.51 1.64 8.19
C SER A 182 1.19 3.07 8.67
N GLY A 183 2.19 3.97 8.75
CA GLY A 183 2.09 5.37 9.18
C GLY A 183 3.15 6.33 8.62
N PHE A 184 3.03 7.62 8.94
CA PHE A 184 3.84 8.72 8.38
C PHE A 184 5.29 8.81 8.92
N SER A 185 5.62 8.09 10.00
CA SER A 185 6.88 8.26 10.74
C SER A 185 7.99 7.28 10.35
N GLY A 186 7.69 6.18 9.67
CA GLY A 186 8.64 5.09 9.40
C GLY A 186 9.89 5.51 8.62
N LEU A 187 9.73 6.31 7.55
CA LEU A 187 10.87 6.78 6.75
C LEU A 187 11.76 7.79 7.49
N LYS A 188 11.16 8.63 8.35
CA LYS A 188 11.92 9.55 9.20
C LYS A 188 12.75 8.76 10.21
N LEU A 189 12.11 7.80 10.88
CA LEU A 189 12.75 6.92 11.85
C LEU A 189 13.91 6.15 11.22
N TRP A 190 13.70 5.60 10.02
CA TRP A 190 14.74 4.92 9.26
C TRP A 190 15.93 5.83 8.98
N SER A 191 15.71 7.04 8.45
CA SER A 191 16.78 8.00 8.16
C SER A 191 17.61 8.35 9.40
N GLU A 192 16.95 8.50 10.56
CA GLU A 192 17.59 8.87 11.82
C GLU A 192 18.32 7.69 12.50
N LEU A 193 17.70 6.50 12.52
CA LEU A 193 18.21 5.33 13.24
C LEU A 193 19.18 4.47 12.43
N LYS A 194 19.06 4.49 11.08
CA LYS A 194 19.82 3.63 10.15
C LYS A 194 19.84 2.17 10.62
N PRO A 195 18.67 1.49 10.70
CA PRO A 195 18.56 0.17 11.31
C PRO A 195 19.31 -0.88 10.51
N ASP A 196 19.62 -1.99 11.17
CA ASP A 196 20.25 -3.16 10.57
C ASP A 196 19.24 -3.95 9.71
N LEU A 197 17.96 -3.98 10.14
CA LEU A 197 16.86 -4.62 9.44
C LEU A 197 15.62 -3.72 9.32
N ILE A 198 14.83 -3.97 8.29
CA ILE A 198 13.55 -3.32 8.04
C ILE A 198 12.52 -4.39 7.75
N LYS A 199 11.40 -4.36 8.46
CA LYS A 199 10.28 -5.26 8.22
C LYS A 199 9.19 -4.51 7.46
N ILE A 200 8.81 -5.03 6.29
CA ILE A 200 7.73 -4.49 5.47
C ILE A 200 6.42 -5.09 5.97
N ASP A 201 5.51 -4.21 6.41
CA ASP A 201 4.22 -4.63 6.97
C ASP A 201 3.43 -5.53 6.01
N ARG A 202 2.69 -6.46 6.60
CA ARG A 202 1.78 -7.38 5.89
C ARG A 202 0.84 -6.67 4.94
N TYR A 203 0.39 -5.45 5.23
CA TYR A 203 -0.49 -4.70 4.33
C TYR A 203 0.09 -4.60 2.90
N PHE A 204 1.41 -4.40 2.77
CA PHE A 204 2.08 -4.27 1.48
C PHE A 204 2.38 -5.61 0.83
N ILE A 205 2.62 -6.65 1.62
CA ILE A 205 2.95 -7.99 1.11
C ILE A 205 1.69 -8.76 0.71
N SER A 206 0.59 -8.57 1.43
CA SER A 206 -0.69 -9.24 1.13
C SER A 206 -1.19 -8.88 -0.26
N GLN A 207 -1.36 -9.89 -1.10
CA GLN A 207 -1.75 -9.81 -2.52
C GLN A 207 -0.80 -8.94 -3.38
N VAL A 208 0.46 -8.79 -2.98
CA VAL A 208 1.46 -7.98 -3.70
C VAL A 208 1.69 -8.43 -5.14
N HIS A 209 1.49 -9.71 -5.43
CA HIS A 209 1.60 -10.29 -6.78
C HIS A 209 0.47 -9.85 -7.73
N ALA A 210 -0.70 -9.51 -7.19
CA ALA A 210 -1.86 -9.09 -7.95
C ALA A 210 -2.03 -7.55 -7.99
N ASP A 211 -1.30 -6.82 -7.15
CA ASP A 211 -1.38 -5.36 -7.04
C ASP A 211 -0.06 -4.70 -7.51
N PRO A 212 -0.02 -4.17 -8.75
CA PRO A 212 1.18 -3.51 -9.29
C PRO A 212 1.66 -2.31 -8.47
N THR A 213 0.76 -1.65 -7.72
CA THR A 213 1.12 -0.50 -6.87
C THR A 213 1.85 -0.99 -5.63
N LYS A 214 1.34 -2.03 -4.97
CA LYS A 214 2.05 -2.67 -3.85
C LYS A 214 3.38 -3.25 -4.30
N LYS A 215 3.43 -3.93 -5.46
CA LYS A 215 4.68 -4.44 -6.06
C LYS A 215 5.73 -3.34 -6.18
N GLU A 216 5.36 -2.17 -6.70
CA GLU A 216 6.30 -1.06 -6.88
C GLU A 216 6.71 -0.40 -5.55
N PHE A 217 5.79 -0.32 -4.60
CA PHE A 217 6.09 0.19 -3.26
C PHE A 217 7.09 -0.70 -2.53
N VAL A 218 6.85 -2.02 -2.53
CA VAL A 218 7.76 -3.02 -1.96
C VAL A 218 9.11 -2.98 -2.67
N ARG A 219 9.14 -2.90 -4.00
CA ARG A 219 10.38 -2.72 -4.79
C ARG A 219 11.16 -1.48 -4.36
N SER A 220 10.49 -0.35 -4.18
CA SER A 220 11.11 0.91 -3.77
C SER A 220 11.67 0.84 -2.34
N ILE A 221 10.96 0.22 -1.41
CA ILE A 221 11.48 0.00 -0.04
C ILE A 221 12.72 -0.88 -0.08
N ILE A 222 12.69 -1.99 -0.83
CA ILE A 222 13.84 -2.89 -0.94
C ILE A 222 15.05 -2.19 -1.54
N ALA A 223 14.86 -1.42 -2.61
CA ALA A 223 15.94 -0.65 -3.23
C ALA A 223 16.55 0.38 -2.25
N LEU A 224 15.70 1.08 -1.49
CA LEU A 224 16.16 2.04 -0.50
C LEU A 224 16.92 1.35 0.64
N ALA A 225 16.42 0.21 1.14
CA ALA A 225 17.05 -0.60 2.19
C ALA A 225 18.45 -1.06 1.78
N LYS A 226 18.58 -1.60 0.56
CA LYS A 226 19.87 -1.98 -0.02
C LYS A 226 20.83 -0.79 -0.10
N SER A 227 20.35 0.38 -0.54
CA SER A 227 21.18 1.58 -0.64
C SER A 227 21.66 2.13 0.70
N THR A 228 20.89 1.91 1.78
CA THR A 228 21.25 2.32 3.14
C THR A 228 21.97 1.24 3.94
N GLY A 229 22.16 0.05 3.37
CA GLY A 229 22.80 -1.09 4.03
C GLY A 229 21.92 -1.82 5.04
N SER A 230 20.60 -1.69 4.94
CA SER A 230 19.63 -2.38 5.80
C SER A 230 19.10 -3.62 5.08
N ALA A 231 19.00 -4.75 5.78
CA ALA A 231 18.37 -5.95 5.24
C ALA A 231 16.84 -5.87 5.35
N VAL A 232 16.11 -6.55 4.46
CA VAL A 232 14.65 -6.48 4.37
C VAL A 232 13.99 -7.80 4.73
N VAL A 233 12.99 -7.72 5.61
CA VAL A 233 12.08 -8.82 5.95
C VAL A 233 10.71 -8.51 5.35
N ALA A 234 10.20 -9.38 4.48
CA ALA A 234 8.82 -9.30 3.99
C ALA A 234 7.87 -10.06 4.95
N GLU A 235 6.92 -9.37 5.57
CA GLU A 235 6.01 -9.96 6.55
C GLU A 235 4.66 -10.38 5.99
N GLY A 236 4.03 -11.35 6.66
CA GLY A 236 2.65 -11.74 6.35
C GLY A 236 2.50 -12.50 5.04
N ILE A 237 3.56 -13.21 4.60
CA ILE A 237 3.52 -14.09 3.43
C ILE A 237 2.59 -15.28 3.72
N GLU A 238 1.49 -15.37 2.99
CA GLU A 238 0.48 -16.43 3.16
C GLU A 238 0.32 -17.30 1.91
N THR A 239 0.71 -16.77 0.74
CA THR A 239 0.60 -17.46 -0.55
C THR A 239 1.96 -17.65 -1.22
N ARG A 240 2.06 -18.65 -2.09
CA ARG A 240 3.32 -18.94 -2.79
C ARG A 240 3.68 -17.78 -3.71
N GLU A 241 2.69 -17.17 -4.35
CA GLU A 241 2.87 -16.06 -5.29
C GLU A 241 3.48 -14.83 -4.61
N GLU A 242 3.06 -14.51 -3.37
CA GLU A 242 3.68 -13.47 -2.54
C GLU A 242 5.14 -13.79 -2.22
N LEU A 243 5.43 -15.05 -1.84
CA LEU A 243 6.79 -15.49 -1.57
C LEU A 243 7.70 -15.30 -2.78
N LEU A 244 7.28 -15.83 -3.93
CA LEU A 244 8.07 -15.78 -5.17
C LEU A 244 8.32 -14.34 -5.61
N LEU A 245 7.31 -13.47 -5.49
CA LEU A 245 7.49 -12.07 -5.83
C LEU A 245 8.41 -11.34 -4.83
N CYS A 246 8.32 -11.59 -3.53
CA CYS A 246 9.23 -10.98 -2.56
C CYS A 246 10.69 -11.40 -2.81
N GLN A 247 10.91 -12.65 -3.21
CA GLN A 247 12.22 -13.14 -3.66
C GLN A 247 12.69 -12.46 -4.94
N GLU A 248 11.82 -12.34 -5.95
CA GLU A 248 12.09 -11.65 -7.23
C GLU A 248 12.48 -10.18 -7.01
N LEU A 249 11.77 -9.48 -6.14
CA LEU A 249 12.07 -8.09 -5.79
C LEU A 249 13.35 -7.96 -4.94
N GLY A 250 13.87 -9.07 -4.44
CA GLY A 250 15.14 -9.17 -3.74
C GLY A 250 15.06 -8.75 -2.27
N ALA A 251 13.95 -9.07 -1.58
CA ALA A 251 13.95 -9.09 -0.12
C ALA A 251 14.95 -10.14 0.39
N ASP A 252 15.57 -9.90 1.54
CA ASP A 252 16.59 -10.81 2.10
C ASP A 252 15.94 -11.94 2.90
N TYR A 253 14.88 -11.61 3.63
CA TYR A 253 14.18 -12.52 4.53
C TYR A 253 12.67 -12.49 4.32
N GLY A 254 11.99 -13.54 4.77
CA GLY A 254 10.54 -13.64 4.78
C GLY A 254 9.97 -14.23 6.06
N GLN A 255 8.80 -13.73 6.46
CA GLN A 255 8.03 -14.25 7.58
C GLN A 255 6.55 -14.30 7.20
N GLY A 256 5.85 -15.36 7.60
CA GLY A 256 4.42 -15.49 7.33
C GLY A 256 3.91 -16.91 7.55
N TYR A 257 2.59 -17.09 7.52
CA TYR A 257 1.98 -18.39 7.82
C TYR A 257 2.31 -19.47 6.80
N LEU A 258 2.68 -19.10 5.56
CA LEU A 258 3.21 -20.06 4.59
C LEU A 258 4.55 -20.65 5.04
N LEU A 259 5.40 -19.83 5.67
CA LEU A 259 6.77 -20.19 6.07
C LEU A 259 6.81 -20.81 7.47
N GLY A 260 5.85 -20.45 8.32
CA GLY A 260 5.65 -21.05 9.63
C GLY A 260 4.73 -20.20 10.51
N ARG A 261 3.84 -20.86 11.24
CA ARG A 261 3.02 -20.20 12.26
C ARG A 261 3.79 -20.09 13.58
N PRO A 262 3.49 -19.07 14.43
CA PRO A 262 4.06 -18.99 15.76
C PRO A 262 3.79 -20.27 16.56
N ASN A 263 4.84 -20.87 17.12
CA ASN A 263 4.73 -22.12 17.88
C ASN A 263 5.68 -22.11 19.08
N ALA A 264 5.33 -22.81 20.16
CA ALA A 264 6.19 -22.97 21.32
C ALA A 264 7.46 -23.78 21.00
N VAL A 265 7.37 -24.69 20.02
CA VAL A 265 8.51 -25.47 19.53
C VAL A 265 9.05 -24.84 18.25
N MET A 266 10.31 -24.41 18.29
CA MET A 266 11.04 -23.89 17.14
C MET A 266 11.48 -25.05 16.24
N SER A 267 10.82 -25.20 15.09
CA SER A 267 11.21 -26.20 14.06
C SER A 267 12.34 -25.65 13.20
N SER A 268 13.37 -26.46 12.94
CA SER A 268 14.47 -26.13 12.03
C SER A 268 14.15 -26.38 10.54
N VAL A 269 12.98 -26.95 10.24
CA VAL A 269 12.60 -27.37 8.88
C VAL A 269 11.41 -26.55 8.41
N VAL A 270 11.60 -25.81 7.31
CA VAL A 270 10.49 -25.20 6.55
C VAL A 270 9.91 -26.28 5.64
N THR A 271 8.64 -26.61 5.83
CA THR A 271 7.89 -27.49 4.93
C THR A 271 7.71 -26.83 3.57
N GLY A 272 8.46 -27.28 2.56
CA GLY A 272 8.31 -26.88 1.16
C GLY A 272 9.60 -26.33 0.55
N SER A 273 10.25 -27.12 -0.30
CA SER A 273 11.36 -26.67 -1.14
C SER A 273 10.82 -25.81 -2.28
N TYR A 274 10.79 -24.49 -2.11
CA TYR A 274 10.35 -23.55 -3.14
C TYR A 274 11.52 -23.15 -4.05
N GLN A 275 11.85 -23.99 -5.03
CA GLN A 275 12.73 -23.61 -6.15
C GLN A 275 11.88 -23.11 -7.33
N LEU A 276 12.32 -22.01 -7.95
CA LEU A 276 11.66 -21.36 -9.09
C LEU A 276 12.31 -21.75 -10.42
N ASN A 277 11.46 -22.09 -11.40
CA ASN A 277 11.71 -21.91 -12.83
C ASN A 277 10.94 -20.67 -13.30
N PRO A 278 11.52 -19.77 -14.11
CA PRO A 278 10.83 -18.58 -14.58
C PRO A 278 10.15 -18.84 -15.94
N ASN A 279 8.83 -18.57 -16.07
CA ASN A 279 8.27 -17.90 -17.24
C ASN A 279 6.73 -17.68 -17.22
N GLN A 280 6.33 -16.57 -17.87
CA GLN A 280 4.99 -16.15 -18.36
C GLN A 280 4.02 -15.55 -17.31
N GLY A 281 3.32 -14.42 -17.50
CA GLY A 281 3.20 -13.46 -18.61
C GLY A 281 1.97 -12.54 -18.40
N SER A 282 2.20 -11.22 -18.48
CA SER A 282 1.37 -10.05 -18.96
C SER A 282 -0.18 -9.97 -18.90
N ALA A 283 -0.71 -8.81 -18.46
CA ALA A 283 -1.94 -8.12 -18.96
C ALA A 283 -1.98 -6.60 -18.50
N PRO A 284 -2.82 -5.68 -19.06
CA PRO A 284 -2.37 -4.44 -19.74
C PRO A 284 -2.62 -3.09 -18.99
N PRO A 285 -2.02 -1.95 -19.43
CA PRO A 285 -2.27 -0.63 -18.84
C PRO A 285 -2.93 0.39 -19.80
N ASN A 286 -3.71 1.31 -19.23
CA ASN A 286 -4.16 2.55 -19.90
C ASN A 286 -3.77 3.76 -19.02
N SER A 287 -2.79 4.55 -19.44
CA SER A 287 -2.58 5.92 -18.93
C SER A 287 -2.21 6.88 -20.07
N THR A 288 -2.65 8.14 -19.97
CA THR A 288 -2.68 9.13 -21.07
C THR A 288 -1.70 10.30 -20.87
N GLU A 289 -0.66 10.15 -20.03
CA GLU A 289 0.36 11.20 -19.82
C GLU A 289 1.54 11.07 -20.79
N GLN A 290 2.06 12.23 -21.25
CA GLN A 290 3.12 12.33 -22.28
C GLN A 290 4.50 12.66 -21.67
N VAL A 291 5.55 12.14 -22.30
CA VAL A 291 6.96 12.19 -21.85
C VAL A 291 7.57 13.60 -21.79
N GLY A 292 7.07 14.56 -22.56
CA GLY A 292 7.60 15.93 -22.63
C GLY A 292 7.75 16.67 -21.29
N ALA A 293 7.05 16.24 -20.23
CA ALA A 293 7.12 16.88 -18.92
C ALA A 293 8.28 16.38 -18.02
N LEU A 294 9.06 15.38 -18.45
CA LEU A 294 10.21 14.80 -17.74
C LEU A 294 11.57 15.32 -18.25
N LEU A 295 11.54 16.36 -19.09
CA LEU A 295 12.67 16.79 -19.90
C LEU A 295 13.67 17.65 -19.11
N LEU A 296 14.90 17.19 -19.06
CA LEU A 296 16.08 17.93 -18.62
C LEU A 296 16.73 18.57 -19.85
N THR A 297 16.73 19.90 -19.89
CA THR A 297 17.40 20.66 -20.95
C THR A 297 18.91 20.63 -20.74
N VAL A 298 19.59 19.70 -21.40
CA VAL A 298 21.06 19.55 -21.37
C VAL A 298 21.56 19.59 -22.81
N PRO A 299 22.65 20.32 -23.14
CA PRO A 299 23.17 20.35 -24.51
C PRO A 299 23.71 18.97 -24.93
N ALA A 300 23.55 18.63 -26.21
CA ALA A 300 24.19 17.47 -26.80
C ALA A 300 25.63 17.78 -27.25
N VAL A 301 26.45 16.75 -27.42
CA VAL A 301 27.82 16.84 -27.95
C VAL A 301 27.92 16.13 -29.30
N ALA A 302 28.70 16.66 -30.23
CA ALA A 302 28.91 16.01 -31.52
C ALA A 302 29.74 14.73 -31.36
N SER A 303 29.45 13.68 -32.13
CA SER A 303 30.18 12.40 -32.05
C SER A 303 31.69 12.53 -32.30
N ILE A 304 32.11 13.55 -33.05
CA ILE A 304 33.50 13.90 -33.36
C ILE A 304 34.24 14.61 -32.22
N THR A 305 33.53 15.04 -31.17
CA THR A 305 34.13 15.72 -30.00
C THR A 305 35.19 14.82 -29.39
N THR A 306 36.34 15.35 -28.99
CA THR A 306 37.38 14.54 -28.36
C THR A 306 37.07 14.27 -26.89
N VAL A 307 37.58 13.16 -26.36
CA VAL A 307 37.40 12.80 -24.94
C VAL A 307 38.00 13.86 -24.01
N ALA A 308 39.10 14.51 -24.40
CA ALA A 308 39.65 15.65 -23.66
C ALA A 308 38.69 16.85 -23.59
N GLN A 309 38.07 17.21 -24.71
CA GLN A 309 37.07 18.28 -24.76
C GLN A 309 35.83 17.91 -23.93
N LEU A 310 35.39 16.66 -23.98
CA LEU A 310 34.28 16.16 -23.19
C LEU A 310 34.56 16.26 -21.68
N PHE A 311 35.80 15.95 -21.25
CA PHE A 311 36.22 16.11 -19.86
C PHE A 311 36.13 17.57 -19.41
N ASP A 312 36.61 18.51 -20.23
CA ASP A 312 36.50 19.94 -19.94
C ASP A 312 35.03 20.41 -19.83
N ILE A 313 34.14 19.87 -20.67
CA ILE A 313 32.70 20.16 -20.61
C ILE A 313 32.10 19.71 -19.28
N PHE A 314 32.39 18.49 -18.82
CA PHE A 314 31.90 17.97 -17.53
C PHE A 314 32.56 18.64 -16.32
N SER A 315 33.84 19.02 -16.41
CA SER A 315 34.55 19.76 -15.36
C SER A 315 33.99 21.17 -15.16
N LYS A 316 33.60 21.85 -16.25
CA LYS A 316 32.97 23.18 -16.19
C LYS A 316 31.50 23.14 -15.74
N ASN A 317 30.83 21.99 -15.88
CA ASN A 317 29.41 21.81 -15.59
C ASN A 317 29.20 20.62 -14.65
N PRO A 318 29.54 20.75 -13.35
CA PRO A 318 29.53 19.64 -12.41
C PRO A 318 28.15 19.00 -12.21
N GLN A 319 27.07 19.74 -12.47
CA GLN A 319 25.67 19.33 -12.36
C GLN A 319 25.21 18.34 -13.45
N TRP A 320 25.95 18.20 -14.55
CA TRP A 320 25.60 17.27 -15.62
C TRP A 320 26.23 15.90 -15.35
N SER A 321 25.39 14.87 -15.31
CA SER A 321 25.82 13.49 -15.08
C SER A 321 25.94 12.69 -16.38
N SER A 322 25.21 13.11 -17.42
CA SER A 322 25.22 12.49 -18.75
C SER A 322 24.95 13.53 -19.84
N LEU A 323 25.44 13.25 -21.05
CA LEU A 323 25.21 14.06 -22.24
C LEU A 323 24.80 13.16 -23.41
N ALA A 324 23.82 13.59 -24.20
CA ALA A 324 23.51 12.93 -25.46
C ALA A 324 24.62 13.21 -26.49
N VAL A 325 24.93 12.21 -27.31
CA VAL A 325 25.85 12.30 -28.43
C VAL A 325 25.04 12.37 -29.72
N VAL A 326 25.33 13.33 -30.59
CA VAL A 326 24.58 13.58 -31.83
C VAL A 326 25.47 13.56 -33.08
N GLU A 327 24.89 13.13 -34.20
CA GLU A 327 25.38 13.30 -35.57
C GLU A 327 24.29 14.06 -36.36
N ASP A 328 24.63 15.22 -36.95
CA ASP A 328 23.66 16.05 -37.69
C ASP A 328 22.32 16.30 -36.96
N GLU A 329 22.41 16.65 -35.66
CA GLU A 329 21.28 16.87 -34.72
C GLU A 329 20.48 15.62 -34.31
N GLN A 330 20.81 14.44 -34.85
CA GLN A 330 20.18 13.17 -34.48
C GLN A 330 20.96 12.49 -33.35
N PRO A 331 20.30 12.02 -32.28
CA PRO A 331 20.98 11.30 -31.21
C PRO A 331 21.44 9.91 -31.67
N VAL A 332 22.70 9.60 -31.38
CA VAL A 332 23.36 8.32 -31.73
C VAL A 332 23.88 7.55 -30.52
N GLY A 333 23.74 8.11 -29.31
CA GLY A 333 24.16 7.47 -28.07
C GLY A 333 24.18 8.44 -26.89
N ILE A 334 24.56 7.93 -25.73
CA ILE A 334 24.71 8.73 -24.50
C ILE A 334 26.09 8.49 -23.88
N ILE A 335 26.66 9.51 -23.23
CA ILE A 335 27.92 9.37 -22.50
C ILE A 335 27.77 9.81 -21.06
N GLN A 336 28.29 9.00 -20.13
CA GLN A 336 28.23 9.25 -18.70
C GLN A 336 29.52 9.87 -18.17
N LYS A 337 29.38 10.81 -17.24
CA LYS A 337 30.50 11.45 -16.56
C LYS A 337 31.35 10.44 -15.75
N SER A 338 30.71 9.47 -15.11
CA SER A 338 31.35 8.41 -14.32
C SER A 338 32.36 7.63 -15.15
N VAL A 339 31.92 7.08 -16.28
CA VAL A 339 32.75 6.30 -17.22
C VAL A 339 33.98 7.11 -17.68
N LEU A 340 33.77 8.39 -18.02
CA LEU A 340 34.84 9.28 -18.45
C LEU A 340 35.88 9.52 -17.33
N PHE A 341 35.42 9.79 -16.11
CA PHE A 341 36.30 10.10 -14.98
C PHE A 341 37.05 8.85 -14.50
N GLU A 342 36.40 7.69 -14.50
CA GLU A 342 37.05 6.41 -14.21
C GLU A 342 38.20 6.12 -15.20
N LEU A 343 37.95 6.29 -16.50
CA LEU A 343 38.98 6.15 -17.53
C LEU A 343 40.18 7.08 -17.29
N PHE A 344 39.94 8.33 -16.90
CA PHE A 344 41.00 9.32 -16.66
C PHE A 344 41.70 9.18 -15.31
N SER A 345 41.08 8.50 -14.35
CA SER A 345 41.70 8.14 -13.07
C SER A 345 42.66 6.95 -13.18
N SER A 346 42.59 6.16 -14.27
CA SER A 346 43.50 5.03 -14.48
C SER A 346 44.92 5.49 -14.90
N PRO A 347 46.00 4.76 -14.53
CA PRO A 347 47.40 5.19 -14.73
C PRO A 347 47.80 5.50 -16.18
N TYR A 348 47.13 4.89 -17.16
CA TYR A 348 47.41 5.07 -18.59
C TYR A 348 46.20 5.56 -19.39
N GLY A 349 45.01 5.63 -18.79
CA GLY A 349 43.78 5.88 -19.55
C GLY A 349 43.71 7.26 -20.16
N ARG A 350 44.20 8.30 -19.47
CA ARG A 350 44.23 9.64 -20.06
C ARG A 350 45.07 9.69 -21.34
N ALA A 351 46.31 9.18 -21.30
CA ALA A 351 47.20 9.17 -22.47
C ALA A 351 46.67 8.33 -23.65
N LEU A 352 45.91 7.26 -23.36
CA LEU A 352 45.36 6.35 -24.36
C LEU A 352 44.05 6.84 -25.00
N TYR A 353 43.26 7.65 -24.29
CA TYR A 353 41.90 7.99 -24.70
C TYR A 353 41.67 9.49 -24.96
N GLU A 354 42.53 10.41 -24.49
CA GLU A 354 42.30 11.86 -24.62
C GLU A 354 42.11 12.35 -26.07
N LYS A 355 42.76 11.68 -27.04
CA LYS A 355 42.68 12.01 -28.48
C LYS A 355 41.60 11.23 -29.23
N LYS A 356 40.97 10.23 -28.61
CA LYS A 356 39.84 9.52 -29.21
C LYS A 356 38.62 10.42 -29.23
N THR A 357 37.64 10.06 -30.06
CA THR A 357 36.35 10.75 -30.13
C THR A 357 35.35 10.12 -29.16
N VAL A 358 34.34 10.89 -28.76
CA VAL A 358 33.26 10.42 -27.86
C VAL A 358 32.53 9.21 -28.46
N LYS A 359 32.45 9.11 -29.79
CA LYS A 359 31.91 7.93 -30.50
C LYS A 359 32.52 6.60 -30.06
N ALA A 360 33.77 6.59 -29.61
CA ALA A 360 34.47 5.37 -29.17
C ALA A 360 34.16 4.96 -27.72
N LEU A 361 33.50 5.82 -26.94
CA LEU A 361 33.21 5.61 -25.51
C LEU A 361 31.72 5.69 -25.17
N MET A 362 30.89 6.21 -26.07
CA MET A 362 29.46 6.37 -25.83
C MET A 362 28.76 5.01 -25.76
N ASP A 363 27.74 4.96 -24.93
CA ASP A 363 26.75 3.90 -24.92
C ASP A 363 25.82 4.09 -26.13
N GLN A 364 25.82 3.08 -27.01
CA GLN A 364 25.05 3.06 -28.25
C GLN A 364 23.66 2.47 -28.07
N ASP A 365 23.42 1.79 -26.95
CA ASP A 365 22.15 1.14 -26.63
C ASP A 365 21.22 2.08 -25.84
N ALA A 366 21.49 3.38 -25.86
CA ALA A 366 20.67 4.38 -25.18
C ALA A 366 19.21 4.36 -25.66
N VAL A 367 18.27 4.34 -24.72
CA VAL A 367 16.83 4.45 -25.03
C VAL A 367 16.53 5.83 -25.64
N ILE A 368 16.05 5.85 -26.89
CA ILE A 368 15.63 7.08 -27.60
C ILE A 368 14.12 7.02 -27.80
N VAL A 369 13.41 8.04 -27.32
CA VAL A 369 11.95 8.15 -27.43
C VAL A 369 11.51 9.48 -28.03
N ASP A 370 10.34 9.47 -28.66
CA ASP A 370 9.66 10.68 -29.10
C ASP A 370 8.94 11.37 -27.93
N GLU A 371 8.82 12.69 -27.95
CA GLU A 371 8.18 13.47 -26.88
C GLU A 371 6.71 13.11 -26.61
N TYR A 372 6.02 12.54 -27.59
CA TYR A 372 4.63 12.11 -27.49
C TYR A 372 4.45 10.66 -27.03
N CYS A 373 5.56 9.95 -26.78
CA CYS A 373 5.54 8.63 -26.17
C CYS A 373 4.79 8.67 -24.83
N SER A 374 4.05 7.61 -24.50
CA SER A 374 3.39 7.50 -23.20
C SER A 374 4.39 7.10 -22.12
N LEU A 375 4.11 7.49 -20.86
CA LEU A 375 4.97 7.11 -19.72
C LEU A 375 5.06 5.59 -19.52
N ASP A 376 3.99 4.86 -19.82
CA ASP A 376 3.96 3.39 -19.71
C ASP A 376 4.84 2.71 -20.79
N GLN A 377 4.75 3.19 -22.04
CA GLN A 377 5.59 2.68 -23.13
C GLN A 377 7.07 2.93 -22.87
N LEU A 378 7.39 4.13 -22.40
CA LEU A 378 8.74 4.48 -21.98
C LEU A 378 9.19 3.64 -20.77
N SER A 379 8.32 3.40 -19.78
CA SER A 379 8.64 2.55 -18.63
C SER A 379 9.00 1.13 -19.07
N GLN A 380 8.25 0.56 -20.02
CA GLN A 380 8.51 -0.78 -20.53
C GLN A 380 9.86 -0.83 -21.28
N GLN A 381 10.12 0.14 -22.16
CA GLN A 381 11.38 0.23 -22.90
C GLN A 381 12.62 0.40 -22.01
N VAL A 382 12.48 1.08 -20.87
CA VAL A 382 13.55 1.25 -19.89
C VAL A 382 13.72 0.02 -19.00
N THR A 383 12.66 -0.74 -18.74
CA THR A 383 12.70 -1.94 -17.87
C THR A 383 13.20 -3.17 -18.62
N ASP A 384 13.06 -3.21 -19.95
CA ASP A 384 13.51 -4.32 -20.81
C ASP A 384 15.02 -4.29 -21.11
N GLN A 385 15.76 -3.25 -20.70
CA GLN A 385 17.22 -3.20 -20.81
C GLN A 385 17.88 -3.78 -19.55
N ASP A 386 18.69 -4.84 -19.73
CA ASP A 386 19.45 -5.48 -18.65
C ASP A 386 20.39 -4.50 -17.91
N ASP A 387 20.63 -4.82 -16.63
CA ASP A 387 21.13 -4.07 -15.46
C ASP A 387 22.38 -3.13 -15.57
N GLU A 388 22.92 -2.80 -16.74
CA GLU A 388 24.13 -1.95 -16.88
C GLU A 388 23.90 -0.60 -17.60
N GLY A 389 22.67 -0.30 -18.03
CA GLY A 389 22.32 0.85 -18.86
C GLY A 389 22.22 2.22 -18.15
N SER A 390 22.36 3.31 -18.94
CA SER A 390 22.33 4.70 -18.50
C SER A 390 21.01 5.12 -17.81
N TRP A 391 21.10 5.78 -16.64
CA TRP A 391 19.95 6.35 -15.88
C TRP A 391 19.15 7.46 -16.59
N TYR A 392 19.46 7.70 -17.86
CA TYR A 392 18.91 8.73 -18.71
C TYR A 392 18.54 8.16 -20.08
N PHE A 393 17.34 8.52 -20.55
CA PHE A 393 16.89 8.28 -21.92
C PHE A 393 16.94 9.59 -22.72
N ILE A 394 17.01 9.48 -24.04
CA ILE A 394 17.05 10.64 -24.95
C ILE A 394 15.64 10.91 -25.45
N VAL A 395 15.21 12.17 -25.39
CA VAL A 395 13.92 12.62 -25.93
C VAL A 395 14.17 13.35 -27.23
N THR A 396 13.38 13.01 -28.25
CA THR A 396 13.42 13.61 -29.58
C THR A 396 12.11 14.28 -29.94
N ARG A 397 12.20 15.25 -30.85
CA ARG A 397 11.07 15.83 -31.58
C ARG A 397 11.46 15.81 -33.05
N GLU A 398 10.64 15.18 -33.89
CA GLU A 398 10.93 15.04 -35.33
C GLU A 398 12.31 14.43 -35.60
N GLN A 399 12.71 13.40 -34.84
CA GLN A 399 14.03 12.73 -34.90
C GLN A 399 15.23 13.60 -34.50
N LYS A 400 15.02 14.85 -34.08
CA LYS A 400 16.07 15.73 -33.58
C LYS A 400 16.14 15.67 -32.07
N TYR A 401 17.35 15.79 -31.53
CA TYR A 401 17.58 15.86 -30.09
C TYR A 401 16.82 17.03 -29.46
N LEU A 402 15.97 16.74 -28.47
CA LEU A 402 15.21 17.73 -27.71
C LEU A 402 15.76 17.89 -26.29
N GLY A 403 16.16 16.80 -25.65
CA GLY A 403 16.71 16.79 -24.30
C GLY A 403 16.90 15.38 -23.74
N LEU A 404 17.28 15.30 -22.46
CA LEU A 404 17.36 14.03 -21.73
C LEU A 404 16.15 13.89 -20.80
N GLY A 405 15.69 12.66 -20.58
CA GLY A 405 14.77 12.34 -19.50
C GLY A 405 15.45 11.41 -18.49
N SER A 406 15.06 11.51 -17.22
CA SER A 406 15.61 10.66 -16.17
C SER A 406 14.68 9.50 -15.85
N VAL A 407 15.21 8.29 -15.83
CA VAL A 407 14.48 7.09 -15.39
C VAL A 407 13.95 7.26 -13.96
N ARG A 408 14.74 7.85 -13.07
CA ARG A 408 14.30 8.18 -11.70
C ARG A 408 13.13 9.16 -11.66
N ALA A 409 13.14 10.18 -12.53
CA ALA A 409 12.06 11.17 -12.59
C ALA A 409 10.77 10.56 -13.18
N LEU A 410 10.91 9.69 -14.19
CA LEU A 410 9.84 8.87 -14.74
C LEU A 410 9.17 8.03 -13.64
N LEU A 411 9.97 7.25 -12.91
CA LEU A 411 9.48 6.39 -11.82
C LEU A 411 8.78 7.21 -10.72
N LYS A 412 9.37 8.33 -10.29
CA LYS A 412 8.76 9.22 -9.30
C LYS A 412 7.37 9.71 -9.75
N ARG A 413 7.22 10.06 -11.02
CA ARG A 413 5.98 10.61 -11.56
C ARG A 413 4.89 9.56 -11.73
N ILE A 414 5.26 8.35 -12.13
CA ILE A 414 4.36 7.18 -12.14
C ILE A 414 3.85 6.90 -10.72
N THR A 415 4.73 6.95 -9.72
CA THR A 415 4.38 6.72 -8.30
C THR A 415 3.44 7.80 -7.74
N GLU A 416 3.71 9.08 -8.01
CA GLU A 416 2.86 10.19 -7.56
C GLU A 416 1.44 10.11 -8.15
N SER A 417 1.32 9.71 -9.42
CA SER A 417 0.03 9.52 -10.10
C SER A 417 -0.80 8.39 -9.46
N LYS A 418 -0.16 7.26 -9.11
CA LYS A 418 -0.85 6.10 -8.50
C LYS A 418 -1.19 6.30 -7.02
N LEU A 419 -0.34 6.97 -6.25
CA LEU A 419 -0.60 7.32 -4.84
C LEU A 419 -1.83 8.23 -4.70
N GLN A 420 -2.06 9.09 -5.69
CA GLN A 420 -3.20 9.98 -5.71
C GLN A 420 -4.53 9.23 -5.91
N ASN A 421 -4.53 8.09 -6.61
CA ASN A 421 -5.72 7.29 -6.84
C ASN A 421 -6.11 6.44 -5.60
N ALA A 422 -5.12 5.88 -4.89
CA ALA A 422 -5.35 5.04 -3.71
C ALA A 422 -5.86 5.82 -2.48
N ARG A 423 -5.37 7.05 -2.25
CA ARG A 423 -5.76 7.89 -1.10
C ARG A 423 -7.27 8.20 -1.05
N TYR A 424 -7.94 8.13 -2.19
CA TYR A 424 -9.33 8.53 -2.31
C TYR A 424 -10.27 7.38 -2.64
N ALA A 425 -9.82 6.13 -2.58
CA ALA A 425 -10.69 4.98 -2.79
C ALA A 425 -11.62 4.75 -1.58
N ASN A 426 -12.81 4.20 -1.83
CA ASN A 426 -13.73 3.78 -0.79
C ASN A 426 -13.20 2.50 -0.10
N PRO A 427 -13.16 2.43 1.24
CA PRO A 427 -12.51 1.32 1.96
C PRO A 427 -13.23 -0.02 1.81
N LEU A 428 -14.53 -0.04 1.50
CA LEU A 428 -15.31 -1.27 1.40
C LEU A 428 -15.28 -1.88 -0.01
N THR A 429 -15.26 -1.04 -1.04
CA THR A 429 -15.37 -1.49 -2.44
C THR A 429 -14.10 -1.25 -3.25
N LEU A 430 -13.13 -0.52 -2.69
CA LEU A 430 -11.88 -0.08 -3.35
C LEU A 430 -12.09 0.79 -4.60
N LEU A 431 -13.33 1.16 -4.90
CA LEU A 431 -13.66 2.05 -6.01
C LEU A 431 -13.22 3.49 -5.71
N PRO A 432 -12.81 4.26 -6.73
CA PRO A 432 -12.55 5.69 -6.60
C PRO A 432 -13.67 6.43 -5.86
N GLY A 433 -13.33 7.16 -4.81
CA GLY A 433 -14.26 7.98 -4.03
C GLY A 433 -14.37 9.41 -4.54
N ASN A 434 -14.83 10.31 -3.68
CA ASN A 434 -15.29 11.65 -4.07
C ASN A 434 -14.28 12.48 -4.86
N VAL A 435 -13.01 12.51 -4.45
CA VAL A 435 -12.03 13.40 -5.09
C VAL A 435 -11.68 12.98 -6.54
N PRO A 436 -11.40 11.70 -6.85
CA PRO A 436 -11.27 11.20 -8.21
C PRO A 436 -12.52 11.43 -9.06
N ILE A 437 -13.72 11.21 -8.49
CA ILE A 437 -14.99 11.47 -9.18
C ILE A 437 -15.07 12.94 -9.63
N TYR A 438 -14.79 13.88 -8.72
CA TYR A 438 -14.83 15.31 -9.03
C TYR A 438 -13.80 15.71 -10.08
N ARG A 439 -12.59 15.15 -9.99
CA ARG A 439 -11.53 15.42 -10.97
C ARG A 439 -11.88 14.94 -12.36
N GLU A 440 -12.47 13.75 -12.49
CA GLU A 440 -12.88 13.22 -13.79
C GLU A 440 -13.97 14.10 -14.42
N ILE A 441 -14.97 14.50 -13.63
CA ILE A 441 -16.03 15.42 -14.07
C ILE A 441 -15.43 16.77 -14.51
N ASP A 442 -14.59 17.39 -13.68
CA ASP A 442 -13.96 18.67 -13.99
C ASP A 442 -13.08 18.56 -15.25
N GLY A 443 -12.33 17.46 -15.40
CA GLY A 443 -11.51 17.20 -16.57
C GLY A 443 -12.33 17.08 -17.87
N LEU A 444 -13.47 16.39 -17.82
CA LEU A 444 -14.38 16.26 -18.97
C LEU A 444 -15.03 17.61 -19.33
N LEU A 445 -15.45 18.39 -18.33
CA LEU A 445 -16.00 19.74 -18.53
C LEU A 445 -14.97 20.69 -19.16
N GLN A 446 -13.74 20.70 -18.65
CA GLN A 446 -12.65 21.53 -19.19
C GLN A 446 -12.31 21.18 -20.64
N ARG A 447 -12.28 19.88 -20.97
CA ARG A 447 -12.04 19.39 -22.34
C ARG A 447 -13.26 19.55 -23.24
N ARG A 448 -14.40 20.01 -22.72
CA ARG A 448 -15.70 20.10 -23.40
C ARG A 448 -16.14 18.77 -24.07
N LYS A 449 -15.79 17.64 -23.45
CA LYS A 449 -16.24 16.33 -23.92
C LYS A 449 -17.67 16.07 -23.46
N SER A 450 -18.47 15.42 -24.30
CA SER A 450 -19.81 14.95 -23.91
C SER A 450 -19.68 13.72 -23.02
N PHE A 451 -20.49 13.64 -21.96
CA PHE A 451 -20.53 12.51 -21.06
C PHE A 451 -21.90 12.40 -20.38
N HIS A 452 -22.20 11.21 -19.87
CA HIS A 452 -23.36 10.91 -19.05
C HIS A 452 -22.89 10.48 -17.66
N ILE A 453 -23.57 10.95 -16.62
CA ILE A 453 -23.29 10.52 -15.25
C ILE A 453 -24.52 9.86 -14.67
N ALA A 454 -24.36 8.62 -14.22
CA ALA A 454 -25.40 7.80 -13.62
C ALA A 454 -25.10 7.60 -12.13
N TYR A 455 -26.03 8.01 -11.28
CA TYR A 455 -25.98 7.73 -9.84
C TYR A 455 -26.86 6.52 -9.53
N PHE A 456 -26.27 5.51 -8.88
CA PHE A 456 -26.95 4.30 -8.44
C PHE A 456 -27.11 4.33 -6.93
N ASP A 457 -28.28 3.96 -6.44
CA ASP A 457 -28.59 3.91 -5.02
C ASP A 457 -29.56 2.77 -4.70
N LEU A 458 -29.41 2.16 -3.52
CA LEU A 458 -30.27 1.08 -3.03
C LEU A 458 -31.54 1.63 -2.34
N ASN A 459 -32.69 1.30 -2.89
CA ASN A 459 -33.98 1.59 -2.24
C ASN A 459 -34.15 0.74 -0.98
N ASP A 460 -34.66 1.37 0.09
CA ASP A 460 -35.00 0.71 1.36
C ASP A 460 -33.85 -0.08 2.02
N PHE A 461 -32.60 0.36 1.81
CA PHE A 461 -31.42 -0.35 2.32
C PHE A 461 -31.31 -0.38 3.85
N LYS A 462 -31.78 0.67 4.53
CA LYS A 462 -31.80 0.70 6.00
C LYS A 462 -32.69 -0.40 6.61
N PRO A 463 -33.98 -0.53 6.23
CA PRO A 463 -34.82 -1.65 6.66
C PRO A 463 -34.21 -3.04 6.43
N TYR A 464 -33.47 -3.21 5.32
CA TYR A 464 -32.72 -4.43 5.05
C TYR A 464 -31.61 -4.68 6.08
N ASN A 465 -30.77 -3.68 6.36
CA ASN A 465 -29.72 -3.78 7.38
C ASN A 465 -30.28 -4.02 8.79
N ASP A 466 -31.42 -3.41 9.11
CA ASP A 466 -32.10 -3.62 10.39
C ASP A 466 -32.60 -5.07 10.54
N SER A 467 -32.87 -5.77 9.43
CA SER A 467 -33.36 -7.17 9.42
C SER A 467 -32.25 -8.21 9.29
N TYR A 468 -31.21 -7.93 8.51
CA TYR A 468 -30.15 -8.88 8.14
C TYR A 468 -28.77 -8.55 8.70
N GLY A 469 -28.61 -7.39 9.33
CA GLY A 469 -27.34 -6.90 9.87
C GLY A 469 -26.44 -6.25 8.81
N TYR A 470 -25.58 -5.34 9.28
CA TYR A 470 -24.67 -4.57 8.43
C TYR A 470 -23.71 -5.44 7.63
N SER A 471 -23.24 -6.59 8.16
CA SER A 471 -22.34 -7.49 7.43
C SER A 471 -22.98 -8.05 6.16
N LYS A 472 -24.28 -8.39 6.18
CA LYS A 472 -25.01 -8.77 4.96
C LYS A 472 -25.29 -7.57 4.06
N GLY A 473 -25.46 -6.38 4.63
CA GLY A 473 -25.52 -5.12 3.91
C GLY A 473 -24.26 -4.84 3.09
N ASP A 474 -23.08 -4.98 3.72
CA ASP A 474 -21.79 -4.75 3.10
C ASP A 474 -21.57 -5.68 1.89
N LEU A 475 -22.00 -6.93 1.98
CA LEU A 475 -21.95 -7.85 0.84
C LEU A 475 -22.84 -7.40 -0.34
N VAL A 476 -23.99 -6.75 -0.07
CA VAL A 476 -24.84 -6.18 -1.12
C VAL A 476 -24.18 -4.93 -1.73
N ILE A 477 -23.53 -4.09 -0.93
CA ILE A 477 -22.74 -2.95 -1.44
C ILE A 477 -21.61 -3.45 -2.34
N GLN A 478 -20.91 -4.52 -1.93
CA GLN A 478 -19.86 -5.16 -2.74
C GLN A 478 -20.42 -5.76 -4.04
N LEU A 479 -21.60 -6.38 -4.02
CA LEU A 479 -22.29 -6.85 -5.22
C LEU A 479 -22.52 -5.70 -6.21
N VAL A 480 -23.02 -4.54 -5.75
CA VAL A 480 -23.25 -3.39 -6.62
C VAL A 480 -21.93 -2.90 -7.23
N ALA A 481 -20.86 -2.82 -6.43
CA ALA A 481 -19.54 -2.43 -6.92
C ALA A 481 -19.00 -3.39 -8.00
N GLU A 482 -19.14 -4.69 -7.79
CA GLU A 482 -18.72 -5.74 -8.73
C GLU A 482 -19.51 -5.64 -10.05
N LEU A 483 -20.83 -5.48 -9.97
CA LEU A 483 -21.70 -5.34 -11.15
C LEU A 483 -21.35 -4.09 -11.97
N LEU A 484 -21.17 -2.95 -11.31
CA LEU A 484 -20.79 -1.72 -12.01
C LEU A 484 -19.41 -1.83 -12.66
N THR A 485 -18.45 -2.45 -11.98
CA THR A 485 -17.09 -2.62 -12.50
C THR A 485 -17.05 -3.59 -13.68
N SER A 486 -17.73 -4.73 -13.57
CA SER A 486 -17.76 -5.74 -14.63
C SER A 486 -18.51 -5.29 -15.89
N ILE A 487 -19.62 -4.56 -15.72
CA ILE A 487 -20.47 -4.13 -16.85
C ILE A 487 -19.95 -2.82 -17.47
N ALA A 488 -19.60 -1.82 -16.65
CA ALA A 488 -19.20 -0.50 -17.17
C ALA A 488 -17.69 -0.31 -17.25
N GLY A 489 -16.89 -0.96 -16.39
CA GLY A 489 -15.44 -0.79 -16.35
C GLY A 489 -14.71 -1.35 -17.57
N ALA A 490 -15.26 -2.38 -18.22
CA ALA A 490 -14.65 -3.03 -19.39
C ALA A 490 -14.51 -2.09 -20.61
N ASP A 491 -15.40 -1.11 -20.74
CA ASP A 491 -15.44 -0.14 -21.86
C ASP A 491 -14.66 1.16 -21.57
N GLY A 492 -13.87 1.19 -20.48
CA GLY A 492 -13.07 2.36 -20.09
C GLY A 492 -13.91 3.49 -19.46
N HIS A 493 -15.10 3.19 -18.95
CA HIS A 493 -15.90 4.14 -18.16
C HIS A 493 -15.39 4.25 -16.73
N PHE A 494 -15.60 5.41 -16.13
CA PHE A 494 -15.20 5.64 -14.75
C PHE A 494 -16.28 5.14 -13.80
N VAL A 495 -15.92 4.26 -12.86
CA VAL A 495 -16.81 3.76 -11.81
C VAL A 495 -16.31 4.27 -10.45
N GLY A 496 -17.19 4.78 -9.61
CA GLY A 496 -16.84 5.34 -8.30
C GLY A 496 -17.87 5.01 -7.22
N HIS A 497 -17.43 5.08 -5.96
CA HIS A 497 -18.26 4.87 -4.77
C HIS A 497 -18.18 6.10 -3.85
N VAL A 498 -19.29 6.85 -3.80
CA VAL A 498 -19.41 8.10 -3.05
C VAL A 498 -19.46 7.85 -1.54
N GLY A 499 -20.26 6.88 -1.10
CA GLY A 499 -20.34 6.38 0.27
C GLY A 499 -21.69 5.74 0.61
N GLY A 500 -21.73 4.86 1.60
CA GLY A 500 -22.95 4.14 1.97
C GLY A 500 -23.45 3.26 0.84
N ASP A 501 -24.65 3.53 0.35
CA ASP A 501 -25.29 2.87 -0.80
C ASP A 501 -25.19 3.68 -2.11
N ASP A 502 -24.41 4.78 -2.13
CA ASP A 502 -24.28 5.68 -3.28
C ASP A 502 -23.10 5.37 -4.20
N PHE A 503 -23.39 5.04 -5.45
CA PHE A 503 -22.41 4.80 -6.50
C PHE A 503 -22.58 5.72 -7.69
N VAL A 504 -21.51 5.91 -8.45
CA VAL A 504 -21.51 6.73 -9.65
C VAL A 504 -20.80 6.03 -10.80
N VAL A 505 -21.33 6.17 -12.01
CA VAL A 505 -20.64 5.81 -13.25
C VAL A 505 -20.64 7.00 -14.18
N ILE A 506 -19.47 7.34 -14.74
CA ILE A 506 -19.30 8.37 -15.75
C ILE A 506 -19.06 7.67 -17.10
N PHE A 507 -20.06 7.72 -17.95
CA PHE A 507 -20.04 7.13 -19.28
C PHE A 507 -19.57 8.15 -20.31
N THR A 508 -18.64 7.72 -21.16
CA THR A 508 -18.07 8.49 -22.27
C THR A 508 -18.51 7.97 -23.64
N SER A 509 -19.32 6.91 -23.66
CA SER A 509 -19.91 6.27 -24.83
C SER A 509 -21.43 6.42 -24.84
N ASP A 510 -22.03 6.14 -26.00
CA ASP A 510 -23.48 6.22 -26.19
C ASP A 510 -24.25 4.96 -25.75
N ASN A 511 -23.56 3.86 -25.37
CA ASN A 511 -24.20 2.61 -24.91
C ASN A 511 -24.62 2.66 -23.42
N TRP A 512 -24.45 3.79 -22.74
CA TRP A 512 -24.71 3.95 -21.30
C TRP A 512 -26.11 3.47 -20.86
N GLN A 513 -27.15 3.67 -21.68
CA GLN A 513 -28.52 3.29 -21.33
C GLN A 513 -28.68 1.76 -21.28
N LEU A 514 -28.05 1.06 -22.23
CA LEU A 514 -28.03 -0.40 -22.26
C LEU A 514 -27.29 -0.95 -21.04
N LEU A 515 -26.12 -0.38 -20.72
CA LEU A 515 -25.31 -0.77 -19.58
C LEU A 515 -26.05 -0.56 -18.25
N CYS A 516 -26.71 0.59 -18.07
CA CYS A 516 -27.54 0.83 -16.88
C CYS A 516 -28.67 -0.20 -16.75
N GLN A 517 -29.34 -0.53 -17.86
CA GLN A 517 -30.40 -1.54 -17.83
C GLN A 517 -29.87 -2.94 -17.52
N GLN A 518 -28.69 -3.29 -18.02
CA GLN A 518 -28.03 -4.56 -17.70
C GLN A 518 -27.70 -4.65 -16.21
N VAL A 519 -27.13 -3.61 -15.62
CA VAL A 519 -26.86 -3.55 -14.17
C VAL A 519 -28.14 -3.75 -13.37
N LEU A 520 -29.23 -3.07 -13.74
CA LEU A 520 -30.53 -3.22 -13.08
C LEU A 520 -31.04 -4.67 -13.16
N ASN A 521 -30.94 -5.31 -14.33
CA ASN A 521 -31.42 -6.68 -14.51
C ASN A 521 -30.58 -7.68 -13.71
N GLU A 522 -29.25 -7.61 -13.80
CA GLU A 522 -28.36 -8.52 -13.07
C GLU A 522 -28.46 -8.33 -11.56
N PHE A 523 -28.64 -7.09 -11.09
CA PHE A 523 -28.88 -6.83 -9.67
C PHE A 523 -30.18 -7.50 -9.19
N ALA A 524 -31.27 -7.41 -9.96
CA ALA A 524 -32.55 -8.03 -9.60
C ALA A 524 -32.43 -9.54 -9.37
N GLU A 525 -31.63 -10.22 -10.19
CA GLU A 525 -31.43 -11.66 -10.09
C GLU A 525 -30.49 -12.03 -8.94
N ARG A 526 -29.35 -11.34 -8.83
CA ARG A 526 -28.31 -11.70 -7.86
C ARG A 526 -28.66 -11.29 -6.43
N VAL A 527 -29.43 -10.21 -6.23
CA VAL A 527 -29.79 -9.76 -4.87
C VAL A 527 -30.61 -10.80 -4.11
N LEU A 528 -31.33 -11.68 -4.81
CA LEU A 528 -32.14 -12.75 -4.20
C LEU A 528 -31.31 -13.72 -3.35
N PHE A 529 -30.03 -13.95 -3.68
CA PHE A 529 -29.14 -14.82 -2.91
C PHE A 529 -28.79 -14.27 -1.52
N TYR A 530 -29.05 -12.99 -1.28
CA TYR A 530 -28.80 -12.34 -0.01
C TYR A 530 -30.02 -12.37 0.93
N TYR A 531 -31.14 -12.93 0.45
CA TYR A 531 -32.37 -13.12 1.23
C TYR A 531 -32.58 -14.57 1.63
N GLU A 532 -33.29 -14.77 2.75
CA GLU A 532 -33.86 -16.07 3.08
C GLU A 532 -34.99 -16.44 2.12
N SER A 533 -35.13 -17.73 1.82
CA SER A 533 -36.14 -18.23 0.85
C SER A 533 -37.57 -17.82 1.20
N ALA A 534 -37.91 -17.71 2.50
CA ALA A 534 -39.23 -17.27 2.95
C ALA A 534 -39.51 -15.80 2.58
N HIS A 535 -38.50 -14.93 2.68
CA HIS A 535 -38.62 -13.51 2.33
C HIS A 535 -38.67 -13.30 0.81
N VAL A 536 -37.94 -14.13 0.04
CA VAL A 536 -38.04 -14.14 -1.43
C VAL A 536 -39.46 -14.53 -1.88
N GLN A 537 -40.04 -15.59 -1.29
CA GLN A 537 -41.41 -16.01 -1.61
C GLN A 537 -42.47 -14.97 -1.20
N ALA A 538 -42.23 -14.25 -0.10
CA ALA A 538 -43.10 -13.16 0.34
C ALA A 538 -42.94 -11.87 -0.49
N GLY A 539 -41.91 -11.78 -1.34
CA GLY A 539 -41.60 -10.59 -2.14
C GLY A 539 -41.03 -9.42 -1.33
N GLY A 540 -40.52 -9.66 -0.12
CA GLY A 540 -40.03 -8.60 0.75
C GLY A 540 -39.84 -9.01 2.21
N ILE A 541 -39.57 -8.03 3.07
CA ILE A 541 -39.32 -8.18 4.51
C ILE A 541 -40.24 -7.28 5.33
N ARG A 542 -40.52 -7.68 6.57
CA ARG A 542 -41.19 -6.82 7.56
C ARG A 542 -40.16 -6.24 8.52
N SER A 543 -40.08 -4.93 8.59
CA SER A 543 -39.15 -4.22 9.48
C SER A 543 -39.83 -3.01 10.12
N GLN A 544 -39.27 -2.54 11.24
CA GLN A 544 -39.82 -1.38 11.95
C GLN A 544 -39.51 -0.08 11.20
N ASN A 545 -40.52 0.77 11.02
CA ASN A 545 -40.30 2.14 10.57
C ASN A 545 -39.78 3.02 11.73
N ARG A 546 -39.53 4.31 11.45
CA ARG A 546 -39.01 5.27 12.46
C ARG A 546 -39.96 5.50 13.65
N SER A 547 -41.25 5.16 13.53
CA SER A 547 -42.24 5.22 14.61
C SER A 547 -42.43 3.89 15.35
N GLY A 548 -41.63 2.85 15.02
CA GLY A 548 -41.66 1.54 15.67
C GLY A 548 -42.76 0.60 15.15
N GLU A 549 -43.50 0.98 14.10
CA GLU A 549 -44.54 0.15 13.49
C GLU A 549 -43.94 -0.84 12.50
N GLN A 550 -44.48 -2.05 12.47
CA GLN A 550 -44.07 -3.08 11.51
C GLN A 550 -44.63 -2.78 10.12
N VAL A 551 -43.74 -2.42 9.18
CA VAL A 551 -44.05 -2.11 7.79
C VAL A 551 -43.45 -3.17 6.88
N PHE A 552 -44.15 -3.49 5.79
CA PHE A 552 -43.62 -4.37 4.74
C PHE A 552 -42.82 -3.57 3.73
N TYR A 553 -41.57 -3.96 3.52
CA TYR A 553 -40.67 -3.40 2.52
C TYR A 553 -40.43 -4.44 1.41
N PRO A 554 -40.50 -4.04 0.13
CA PRO A 554 -40.19 -4.94 -0.98
C PRO A 554 -38.71 -5.38 -0.94
N LEU A 555 -38.36 -6.37 -1.77
CA LEU A 555 -36.96 -6.74 -1.97
C LEU A 555 -36.14 -5.53 -2.45
N LEU A 556 -34.85 -5.51 -2.10
CA LEU A 556 -33.93 -4.45 -2.48
C LEU A 556 -33.96 -4.22 -4.00
N SER A 557 -33.91 -2.95 -4.38
CA SER A 557 -33.87 -2.51 -5.76
C SER A 557 -32.92 -1.34 -5.93
N LEU A 558 -32.44 -1.13 -7.16
CA LEU A 558 -31.57 -0.03 -7.53
C LEU A 558 -32.36 1.08 -8.21
N ALA A 559 -32.20 2.30 -7.70
CA ALA A 559 -32.60 3.53 -8.36
C ALA A 559 -31.41 4.14 -9.10
N VAL A 560 -31.58 4.43 -10.39
CA VAL A 560 -30.53 4.99 -11.24
C VAL A 560 -30.97 6.35 -11.78
N GLY A 561 -30.32 7.43 -11.35
CA GLY A 561 -30.55 8.78 -11.85
C GLY A 561 -29.45 9.18 -12.82
N VAL A 562 -29.79 9.42 -14.08
CA VAL A 562 -28.82 9.81 -15.14
C VAL A 562 -29.00 11.27 -15.53
N VAL A 563 -27.89 12.00 -15.62
CA VAL A 563 -27.86 13.35 -16.20
C VAL A 563 -26.82 13.46 -17.31
N SER A 564 -27.07 14.38 -18.25
CA SER A 564 -26.21 14.64 -19.41
C SER A 564 -25.80 16.11 -19.41
N PRO A 565 -24.78 16.51 -18.61
CA PRO A 565 -24.39 17.90 -18.44
C PRO A 565 -24.06 18.56 -19.78
N ASP A 566 -24.43 19.83 -19.96
CA ASP A 566 -23.91 20.66 -21.05
C ASP A 566 -22.62 21.34 -20.55
N PRO A 567 -21.44 21.05 -21.14
CA PRO A 567 -20.18 21.68 -20.75
C PRO A 567 -20.16 23.21 -20.92
N ARG A 568 -21.17 23.81 -21.55
CA ARG A 568 -21.35 25.26 -21.64
C ARG A 568 -22.16 25.84 -20.47
N LEU A 569 -22.93 25.01 -19.77
CA LEU A 569 -23.80 25.41 -18.66
C LEU A 569 -23.24 24.98 -17.29
N CYS A 570 -22.42 23.93 -17.26
CA CYS A 570 -21.73 23.45 -16.05
C CYS A 570 -20.27 23.89 -16.06
N VAL A 571 -19.83 24.53 -14.98
CA VAL A 571 -18.47 25.08 -14.85
C VAL A 571 -17.59 24.18 -13.99
N CYS A 572 -18.17 23.47 -13.02
CA CYS A 572 -17.45 22.50 -12.19
C CYS A 572 -18.35 21.34 -11.76
N HIS A 573 -17.73 20.35 -11.11
CA HIS A 573 -18.38 19.16 -10.57
C HIS A 573 -19.53 19.46 -9.61
N HIS A 574 -19.55 20.61 -8.92
CA HIS A 574 -20.68 21.00 -8.06
C HIS A 574 -21.99 21.18 -8.85
N ASP A 575 -21.93 21.75 -10.06
CA ASP A 575 -23.10 21.94 -10.91
C ASP A 575 -23.68 20.60 -11.36
N VAL A 576 -22.80 19.65 -11.68
CA VAL A 576 -23.17 18.29 -12.10
C VAL A 576 -23.74 17.50 -10.93
N ALA A 577 -23.16 17.63 -9.73
CA ALA A 577 -23.65 16.98 -8.52
C ALA A 577 -25.08 17.46 -8.16
N ALA A 578 -25.38 18.75 -8.33
CA ALA A 578 -26.73 19.28 -8.11
C ALA A 578 -27.75 18.65 -9.08
N LEU A 579 -27.40 18.54 -10.37
CA LEU A 579 -28.23 17.86 -11.37
C LEU A 579 -28.47 16.39 -11.02
N ALA A 580 -27.40 15.69 -10.62
CA ALA A 580 -27.44 14.28 -10.30
C ALA A 580 -28.28 14.00 -9.04
N SER A 581 -28.21 14.84 -8.02
CA SER A 581 -29.04 14.72 -6.80
C SER A 581 -30.53 14.81 -7.10
N ASP A 582 -30.93 15.73 -7.99
CA ASP A 582 -32.32 15.85 -8.44
C ASP A 582 -32.77 14.58 -9.20
N ALA A 583 -31.93 14.09 -10.12
CA ALA A 583 -32.21 12.89 -10.91
C ALA A 583 -32.33 11.64 -10.04
N LYS A 584 -31.43 11.49 -9.06
CA LYS A 584 -31.47 10.44 -8.04
C LYS A 584 -32.78 10.48 -7.25
N THR A 585 -33.20 11.67 -6.82
CA THR A 585 -34.46 11.84 -6.09
C THR A 585 -35.68 11.42 -6.92
N GLN A 586 -35.70 11.69 -8.22
CA GLN A 586 -36.77 11.20 -9.10
C GLN A 586 -36.70 9.69 -9.31
N ALA A 587 -35.49 9.11 -9.40
CA ALA A 587 -35.29 7.69 -9.60
C ALA A 587 -35.83 6.83 -8.43
N LYS A 588 -35.88 7.37 -7.22
CA LYS A 588 -36.42 6.68 -6.02
C LYS A 588 -37.95 6.72 -5.88
N LYS A 589 -38.66 7.47 -6.73
CA LYS A 589 -40.14 7.60 -6.60
C LYS A 589 -40.88 6.31 -6.98
N PRO A 590 -40.51 5.61 -8.06
CA PRO A 590 -41.10 4.31 -8.39
C PRO A 590 -40.57 3.24 -7.43
N GLN A 591 -41.39 2.24 -7.13
CA GLN A 591 -40.92 1.05 -6.41
C GLN A 591 -40.23 0.09 -7.37
N GLY A 592 -39.11 -0.50 -6.94
CA GLY A 592 -38.33 -1.46 -7.73
C GLY A 592 -37.19 -0.83 -8.52
N ASN A 593 -36.58 -1.63 -9.41
CA ASN A 593 -35.46 -1.20 -10.24
C ASN A 593 -35.92 -0.17 -11.25
N PHE A 594 -35.32 1.02 -11.24
CA PHE A 594 -35.78 2.12 -12.07
C PHE A 594 -34.66 3.01 -12.59
N LEU A 595 -34.71 3.33 -13.88
CA LEU A 595 -33.81 4.25 -14.55
C LEU A 595 -34.55 5.56 -14.86
N PHE A 596 -34.14 6.64 -14.21
CA PHE A 596 -34.62 7.99 -14.49
C PHE A 596 -33.58 8.77 -15.32
N ILE A 597 -34.02 9.35 -16.43
CA ILE A 597 -33.18 10.17 -17.30
C ILE A 597 -33.62 11.63 -17.17
N SER A 598 -32.75 12.47 -16.62
CA SER A 598 -33.02 13.89 -16.49
C SER A 598 -32.94 14.61 -17.84
N ARG A 599 -33.94 15.43 -18.13
CA ARG A 599 -33.92 16.37 -19.27
C ARG A 599 -33.12 17.65 -18.97
N ARG A 600 -32.75 17.88 -17.71
CA ARG A 600 -32.02 19.07 -17.27
C ARG A 600 -30.54 18.87 -17.55
N ARG A 601 -29.93 19.84 -18.24
CA ARG A 601 -28.52 19.79 -18.68
C ARG A 601 -27.62 20.83 -18.01
N GLY A 602 -28.15 21.67 -17.13
CA GLY A 602 -27.41 22.70 -16.41
C GLY A 602 -28.09 23.11 -15.09
N PRO A 603 -27.34 23.65 -14.12
CA PRO A 603 -27.90 24.22 -12.91
C PRO A 603 -28.89 25.31 -13.30
N GLY A 604 -29.93 25.49 -12.50
CA GLY A 604 -31.12 26.23 -12.90
C GLY A 604 -30.76 27.68 -13.14
N GLN A 605 -30.96 28.18 -14.36
CA GLN A 605 -31.17 29.61 -14.53
C GLN A 605 -32.39 29.96 -13.66
N ASN A 606 -32.23 30.90 -12.75
CA ASN A 606 -33.35 31.78 -12.42
C ASN A 606 -33.85 32.29 -13.77
N VAL A 607 -34.97 31.76 -14.23
CA VAL A 607 -35.76 32.41 -15.26
C VAL A 607 -36.17 33.72 -14.62
N LEU A 608 -35.46 34.80 -14.94
CA LEU A 608 -36.03 36.13 -14.87
C LEU A 608 -37.23 36.08 -15.80
N VAL A 609 -38.40 35.88 -15.19
CA VAL A 609 -39.69 36.11 -15.82
C VAL A 609 -39.69 37.61 -16.15
N ASN A 610 -39.62 37.93 -17.45
CA ASN A 610 -39.94 39.27 -17.94
C ASN A 610 -41.41 39.59 -17.66
#